data_AF-A0A6N9T3P2-F1
#
_entry.id   AF-A0A6N9T3P2-F1
#
_cell.length_a   1.000
_cell.length_b   1.000
_cell.length_c   1.000
_cell.angle_alpha   90.00
_cell.angle_beta   90.00
_cell.angle_gamma   90.00
#
_symmetry.space_group_name_H-M   'P 1'
#
loop_
_entity.id
_entity.type
_entity.pdbx_description
1 polymer ?
#
loop_
_entity_poly.entity_id
_entity_poly.type
_entity_poly.pdbx_seq_one_letter_code
_entity_poly.pdbx_strand_id
1 'polypeptide(L)'
;MADDQAEGMSLEDRKDLVRQSERTIDNLKRILAFVFSLSFGLAASRIFERLGPTLTDPTQPFPTIGVLLVHLEMTSVFAVTAALFFHQGAKFLDIRYAKEPISTPTPAGFAFDFGVQMLTMVPFYAMAFSFGKDVIASSGYYWLFMSYVTLIVLGLVLLIISSIPRVRHTIPQEELKRELTTRIYWFVMNSFFLMLLAITFFASSSPNDSCPVGLQGGPSLFLYAFGAIVLVRDWMDYSRTWPYIYPTPANQIDKLKKWPMNNIERGNAFKWISFGALFLIASATFIILGRIYDYHHWTIIC
;
A
#
# COMPACT_ATOMS: atom_id res chain seq x y z
N MET A 1 18.43 25.72 18.00
CA MET A 1 19.45 26.57 17.34
C MET A 1 19.22 26.70 15.83
N ALA A 2 18.00 26.47 15.31
CA ALA A 2 17.67 26.69 13.89
C ALA A 2 16.53 27.71 13.68
N ASP A 3 15.89 28.21 14.75
CA ASP A 3 14.78 29.17 14.65
C ASP A 3 15.24 30.60 14.30
N ASP A 4 16.51 30.96 14.54
CA ASP A 4 17.00 32.34 14.31
C ASP A 4 17.40 32.64 12.85
N GLN A 5 17.37 31.67 11.93
CA GLN A 5 17.78 31.90 10.53
C GLN A 5 16.64 32.33 9.60
N ALA A 6 15.38 32.24 10.04
CA ALA A 6 14.22 32.58 9.21
C ALA A 6 13.75 34.05 9.35
N GLU A 7 14.15 34.75 10.41
CA GLU A 7 13.66 36.12 10.70
C GLU A 7 14.29 37.22 9.81
N GLY A 8 15.34 36.90 9.03
CA GLY A 8 16.02 37.85 8.13
C GLY A 8 15.95 37.52 6.63
N MET A 9 15.23 36.47 6.24
CA MET A 9 15.22 35.99 4.86
C MET A 9 14.21 36.80 4.02
N SER A 10 14.65 37.32 2.87
CA SER A 10 13.75 38.04 1.98
C SER A 10 12.64 37.10 1.46
N LEU A 11 11.47 37.67 1.16
CA LEU A 11 10.34 36.90 0.61
C LEU A 11 10.69 36.25 -0.73
N GLU A 12 11.66 36.81 -1.46
CA GLU A 12 12.14 36.32 -2.75
C GLU A 12 13.06 35.10 -2.56
N ASP A 13 14.03 35.17 -1.64
CA ASP A 13 14.89 34.03 -1.29
C ASP A 13 14.07 32.84 -0.79
N ARG A 14 13.02 33.11 0.01
CA ARG A 14 12.11 32.07 0.50
C ARG A 14 11.33 31.40 -0.63
N LYS A 15 10.84 32.16 -1.61
CA LYS A 15 10.16 31.62 -2.80
C LYS A 15 11.10 30.77 -3.65
N ASP A 16 12.34 31.21 -3.80
CA ASP A 16 13.34 30.46 -4.56
C ASP A 16 13.70 29.13 -3.89
N LEU A 17 13.80 29.09 -2.56
CA LEU A 17 13.99 27.85 -1.81
C LEU A 17 12.81 26.88 -1.98
N VAL A 18 11.56 27.36 -1.91
CA VAL A 18 10.37 26.53 -2.21
C VAL A 18 10.50 25.92 -3.60
N ARG A 19 10.81 26.75 -4.59
CA ARG A 19 10.89 26.34 -6.01
C ARG A 19 12.01 25.33 -6.26
N GLN A 20 13.16 25.46 -5.59
CA GLN A 20 14.25 24.48 -5.67
C GLN A 20 13.87 23.15 -5.02
N SER A 21 13.18 23.20 -3.88
CA SER A 21 12.66 21.99 -3.22
C SER A 21 11.64 21.27 -4.09
N GLU A 22 10.66 21.99 -4.66
CA GLU A 22 9.67 21.46 -5.60
C GLU A 22 10.32 20.75 -6.79
N ARG A 23 11.33 21.36 -7.41
CA ARG A 23 12.07 20.73 -8.53
C ARG A 23 12.75 19.43 -8.12
N THR A 24 13.33 19.38 -6.92
CA THR A 24 14.01 18.19 -6.40
C THR A 24 13.01 17.06 -6.16
N ILE A 25 11.87 17.38 -5.56
CA ILE A 25 10.77 16.45 -5.31
C ILE A 25 10.18 15.95 -6.63
N ASP A 26 10.01 16.82 -7.62
CA ASP A 26 9.45 16.44 -8.92
C ASP A 26 10.36 15.49 -9.69
N ASN A 27 11.68 15.70 -9.63
CA ASN A 27 12.64 14.73 -10.16
C ASN A 27 12.51 13.37 -9.46
N LEU A 28 12.30 13.38 -8.14
CA LEU A 28 12.12 12.15 -7.39
C LEU A 28 10.81 11.42 -7.76
N LYS A 29 9.70 12.14 -7.86
CA LYS A 29 8.43 11.59 -8.33
C LYS A 29 8.56 11.00 -9.73
N ARG A 30 9.35 11.60 -10.62
CA ARG A 30 9.62 11.07 -11.97
C ARG A 30 10.38 9.75 -11.92
N ILE A 31 11.39 9.63 -11.06
CA ILE A 31 12.11 8.36 -10.85
C ILE A 31 11.14 7.30 -10.32
N LEU A 32 10.32 7.63 -9.31
CA LEU A 32 9.31 6.72 -8.79
C LEU A 32 8.28 6.31 -9.85
N ALA A 33 7.84 7.27 -10.67
CA ALA A 33 6.91 7.02 -11.78
C ALA A 33 7.53 6.08 -12.83
N PHE A 34 8.80 6.27 -13.17
CA PHE A 34 9.53 5.37 -14.06
C PHE A 34 9.57 3.96 -13.47
N VAL A 35 9.95 3.80 -12.20
CA VAL A 35 10.04 2.49 -11.55
C VAL A 35 8.66 1.83 -11.41
N PHE A 36 7.58 2.58 -11.16
CA PHE A 36 6.21 2.05 -11.17
C PHE A 36 5.77 1.67 -12.59
N SER A 37 6.12 2.45 -13.61
CA SER A 37 5.76 2.14 -15.00
C SER A 37 6.36 0.81 -15.47
N LEU A 38 7.54 0.46 -14.97
CA LEU A 38 8.17 -0.84 -15.22
C LEU A 38 7.37 -2.00 -14.62
N SER A 39 6.78 -1.85 -13.43
CA SER A 39 5.93 -2.91 -12.85
C SER A 39 4.62 -3.06 -13.63
N PHE A 40 4.01 -1.96 -14.10
CA PHE A 40 2.87 -2.01 -15.02
C PHE A 40 3.22 -2.66 -16.36
N GLY A 41 4.37 -2.32 -16.94
CA GLY A 41 4.87 -2.93 -18.16
C GLY A 41 5.13 -4.43 -18.00
N LEU A 42 5.73 -4.84 -16.89
CA LEU A 42 5.94 -6.25 -16.56
C LEU A 42 4.60 -6.98 -16.42
N ALA A 43 3.66 -6.45 -15.64
CA ALA A 43 2.34 -7.05 -15.47
C ALA A 43 1.62 -7.19 -16.83
N ALA A 44 1.63 -6.15 -17.67
CA ALA A 44 1.03 -6.17 -19.00
C ALA A 44 1.68 -7.23 -19.90
N SER A 45 3.01 -7.33 -19.93
CA SER A 45 3.74 -8.36 -20.68
C SER A 45 3.33 -9.76 -20.23
N ARG A 46 3.29 -10.01 -18.91
CA ARG A 46 2.92 -11.32 -18.36
C ARG A 46 1.47 -11.70 -18.62
N ILE A 47 0.55 -10.74 -18.51
CA ILE A 47 -0.85 -10.93 -18.84
C ILE A 47 -1.01 -11.24 -20.34
N PHE A 48 -0.27 -10.54 -21.20
CA PHE A 48 -0.29 -10.77 -22.64
C PHE A 48 0.33 -12.12 -23.03
N GLU A 49 1.46 -12.51 -22.45
CA GLU A 49 2.07 -13.84 -22.61
C GLU A 49 1.07 -14.96 -22.27
N ARG A 50 0.23 -14.74 -21.27
CA ARG A 50 -0.78 -15.71 -20.83
C ARG A 50 -2.03 -15.73 -21.74
N LEU A 51 -2.60 -14.57 -22.06
CA LEU A 51 -3.87 -14.46 -22.78
C LEU A 51 -3.71 -14.48 -24.30
N GLY A 52 -2.57 -14.00 -24.80
CA GLY A 52 -2.27 -13.88 -26.22
C GLY A 52 -2.47 -15.19 -27.00
N PRO A 53 -1.89 -16.32 -26.54
CA PRO A 53 -2.09 -17.62 -27.20
C PRO A 53 -3.56 -18.01 -27.27
N THR A 54 -4.34 -17.81 -26.20
CA THR A 54 -5.76 -18.18 -26.18
C THR A 54 -6.65 -17.27 -27.02
N LEU A 55 -6.20 -16.04 -27.30
CA LEU A 55 -6.93 -15.09 -28.17
C LEU A 55 -6.56 -15.23 -29.65
N THR A 56 -5.41 -15.83 -29.96
CA THR A 56 -4.86 -15.88 -31.32
C THR A 56 -4.84 -17.28 -31.93
N ASP A 57 -4.80 -18.33 -31.10
CA ASP A 57 -4.80 -19.72 -31.54
C ASP A 57 -6.19 -20.35 -31.26
N PRO A 58 -7.00 -20.64 -32.30
CA PRO A 58 -8.33 -21.23 -32.14
C PRO A 58 -8.29 -22.67 -31.63
N THR A 59 -7.13 -23.31 -31.55
CA THR A 59 -6.97 -24.67 -31.01
C THR A 59 -6.79 -24.70 -29.50
N GLN A 60 -6.51 -23.55 -28.87
CA GLN A 60 -6.42 -23.43 -27.42
C GLN A 60 -7.83 -23.35 -26.80
N PRO A 61 -8.13 -24.13 -25.75
CA PRO A 61 -9.40 -24.02 -25.05
C PRO A 61 -9.52 -22.64 -24.40
N PHE A 62 -10.65 -21.96 -24.64
CA PHE A 62 -10.92 -20.68 -24.01
C PHE A 62 -11.12 -20.86 -22.49
N PRO A 63 -10.63 -19.95 -21.62
CA PRO A 63 -10.77 -20.10 -20.18
C PRO A 63 -12.25 -19.99 -19.81
N THR A 64 -12.65 -20.67 -18.74
CA THR A 64 -14.01 -20.50 -18.21
C THR A 64 -14.23 -19.05 -17.77
N ILE A 65 -15.48 -18.57 -17.85
CA ILE A 65 -15.80 -17.19 -17.50
C ILE A 65 -15.38 -16.84 -16.07
N GLY A 66 -15.46 -17.79 -15.13
CA GLY A 66 -15.01 -17.59 -13.76
C GLY A 66 -13.49 -17.39 -13.64
N VAL A 67 -12.70 -18.09 -14.44
CA VAL A 67 -11.24 -17.89 -14.48
C VAL A 67 -10.90 -16.52 -15.07
N LEU A 68 -11.62 -16.09 -16.11
CA LEU A 68 -11.46 -14.74 -16.69
C LEU A 68 -11.80 -13.65 -15.67
N LEU A 69 -12.89 -13.81 -14.91
CA LEU A 69 -13.29 -12.85 -13.88
C LEU A 69 -12.23 -12.72 -12.78
N VAL A 70 -11.68 -13.84 -12.29
CA VAL A 70 -10.58 -13.80 -11.32
C VAL A 70 -9.35 -13.13 -11.91
N HIS A 71 -8.98 -13.41 -13.17
CA HIS A 71 -7.88 -12.71 -13.82
C HIS A 71 -8.10 -11.20 -13.86
N LEU A 72 -9.30 -10.76 -14.21
CA LEU A 72 -9.67 -9.35 -14.27
C LEU A 72 -9.65 -8.71 -12.88
N GLU A 73 -10.16 -9.41 -11.87
CA GLU A 73 -10.14 -8.96 -10.48
C GLU A 73 -8.72 -8.81 -9.94
N MET A 74 -7.87 -9.84 -10.09
CA MET A 74 -6.48 -9.79 -9.64
C MET A 74 -5.67 -8.69 -10.34
N THR A 75 -5.93 -8.48 -11.63
CA THR A 75 -5.33 -7.37 -12.40
C THR A 75 -5.82 -6.01 -11.87
N SER A 76 -7.11 -5.91 -11.55
CA SER A 76 -7.71 -4.69 -10.98
C SER A 76 -7.14 -4.37 -9.61
N VAL A 77 -6.96 -5.39 -8.75
CA VAL A 77 -6.27 -5.28 -7.46
C VAL A 77 -4.88 -4.67 -7.67
N PHE A 78 -4.04 -5.27 -8.52
CA PHE A 78 -2.70 -4.74 -8.78
C PHE A 78 -2.76 -3.29 -9.27
N ALA A 79 -3.58 -3.00 -10.28
CA ALA A 79 -3.63 -1.68 -10.91
C ALA A 79 -4.11 -0.59 -9.93
N VAL A 80 -5.17 -0.87 -9.16
CA VAL A 80 -5.74 0.08 -8.19
C VAL A 80 -4.76 0.30 -7.04
N THR A 81 -4.23 -0.76 -6.44
CA THR A 81 -3.28 -0.65 -5.32
C THR A 81 -2.02 0.10 -5.74
N ALA A 82 -1.44 -0.23 -6.90
CA ALA A 82 -0.24 0.45 -7.40
C ALA A 82 -0.50 1.93 -7.72
N ALA A 83 -1.62 2.24 -8.38
CA ALA A 83 -1.97 3.63 -8.70
C ALA A 83 -2.20 4.47 -7.44
N LEU A 84 -2.94 3.94 -6.46
CA LEU A 84 -3.17 4.62 -5.19
C LEU A 84 -1.88 4.83 -4.40
N PHE A 85 -1.03 3.82 -4.34
CA PHE A 85 0.24 3.92 -3.62
C PHE A 85 1.17 4.95 -4.26
N PHE A 86 1.32 4.92 -5.59
CA PHE A 86 2.08 5.94 -6.31
C PHE A 86 1.54 7.35 -6.04
N HIS A 87 0.21 7.50 -6.11
CA HIS A 87 -0.46 8.77 -5.91
C HIS A 87 -0.29 9.30 -4.47
N GLN A 88 -0.50 8.47 -3.46
CA GLN A 88 -0.31 8.84 -2.05
C GLN A 88 1.16 9.09 -1.71
N GLY A 89 2.09 8.29 -2.23
CA GLY A 89 3.54 8.46 -2.03
C GLY A 89 4.06 9.78 -2.61
N ALA A 90 3.60 10.15 -3.82
CA ALA A 90 3.91 11.43 -4.44
C ALA A 90 3.40 12.61 -3.58
N LYS A 91 2.20 12.48 -2.99
CA LYS A 91 1.62 13.52 -2.12
C LYS A 91 2.29 13.61 -0.76
N PHE A 92 2.76 12.50 -0.22
CA PHE A 92 3.52 12.51 1.02
C PHE A 92 4.82 13.33 0.87
N LEU A 93 5.50 13.21 -0.27
CA LEU A 93 6.66 14.04 -0.60
C LEU A 93 6.31 15.53 -0.72
N ASP A 94 5.17 15.85 -1.34
CA ASP A 94 4.67 17.24 -1.41
C ASP A 94 4.51 17.84 -0.02
N ILE A 95 3.86 17.12 0.89
CA ILE A 95 3.58 17.60 2.24
C ILE A 95 4.88 17.80 3.01
N ARG A 96 5.84 16.88 2.89
CA ARG A 96 7.04 16.91 3.71
C ARG A 96 8.09 17.92 3.25
N TYR A 97 8.21 18.12 1.94
CA TYR A 97 9.32 18.87 1.36
C TYR A 97 8.88 20.12 0.57
N ALA A 98 7.63 20.22 0.11
CA ALA A 98 7.14 21.36 -0.68
C ALA A 98 6.13 22.26 0.06
N LYS A 99 5.67 21.88 1.25
CA LYS A 99 4.68 22.67 2.00
C LYS A 99 5.35 23.66 2.96
N GLU A 100 4.79 24.87 3.04
CA GLU A 100 5.23 25.87 4.02
C GLU A 100 4.67 25.62 5.42
N PRO A 101 5.46 25.84 6.50
CA PRO A 101 6.88 26.24 6.48
C PRO A 101 7.77 25.09 5.98
N ILE A 102 8.72 25.40 5.08
CA ILE A 102 9.61 24.38 4.50
C ILE A 102 10.42 23.75 5.64
N SER A 103 10.22 22.46 5.88
CA SER A 103 11.08 21.73 6.82
C SER A 103 12.52 21.75 6.27
N THR A 104 13.52 22.09 7.09
CA THR A 104 14.92 22.11 6.64
C THR A 104 15.32 20.69 6.27
N PRO A 105 15.49 20.34 4.98
CA PRO A 105 15.73 18.96 4.61
C PRO A 105 17.15 18.57 5.00
N THR A 106 17.30 17.41 5.65
CA THR A 106 18.63 16.83 5.88
C THR A 106 18.92 15.80 4.79
N PRO A 107 20.16 15.70 4.27
CA PRO A 107 20.52 14.67 3.29
C PRO A 107 20.18 13.26 3.77
N ALA A 108 20.40 12.98 5.06
CA ALA A 108 20.06 11.69 5.67
C ALA A 108 18.55 11.43 5.73
N GLY A 109 17.74 12.44 6.10
CA GLY A 109 16.27 12.32 6.09
C GLY A 109 15.71 12.09 4.70
N PHE A 110 16.25 12.81 3.71
CA PHE A 110 15.89 12.62 2.31
C PHE A 110 16.25 11.22 1.79
N ALA A 111 17.49 10.76 2.04
CA ALA A 111 17.93 9.43 1.64
C ALA A 111 17.10 8.32 2.32
N PHE A 112 16.73 8.52 3.58
CA PHE A 112 15.85 7.59 4.31
C PHE A 112 14.47 7.52 3.66
N ASP A 113 13.80 8.65 3.42
CA ASP A 113 12.48 8.68 2.79
C ASP A 113 12.49 8.09 1.38
N PHE A 114 13.55 8.37 0.63
CA PHE A 114 13.77 7.76 -0.68
C PHE A 114 13.90 6.24 -0.59
N GLY A 115 14.76 5.75 0.31
CA GLY A 115 14.97 4.33 0.54
C GLY A 115 13.69 3.63 0.98
N VAL A 116 12.89 4.26 1.83
CA VAL A 116 11.57 3.77 2.25
C VAL A 116 10.65 3.62 1.04
N GLN A 117 10.56 4.64 0.18
CA GLN A 117 9.71 4.55 -1.01
C GLN A 117 10.20 3.51 -2.02
N MET A 118 11.51 3.36 -2.21
CA MET A 118 12.07 2.32 -3.08
C MET A 118 11.77 0.92 -2.54
N LEU A 119 11.90 0.72 -1.22
CA LEU A 119 11.63 -0.56 -0.56
C LEU A 119 10.16 -0.95 -0.71
N THR A 120 9.22 0.00 -0.65
CA THR A 120 7.80 -0.28 -0.86
C THR A 120 7.43 -0.57 -2.32
N MET A 121 8.34 -0.36 -3.29
CA MET A 121 8.13 -0.78 -4.68
C MET A 121 8.37 -2.27 -4.91
N VAL A 122 9.24 -2.90 -4.09
CA VAL A 122 9.61 -4.32 -4.24
C VAL A 122 8.38 -5.24 -4.25
N PRO A 123 7.41 -5.10 -3.33
CA PRO A 123 6.17 -5.87 -3.38
C PRO A 123 5.38 -5.69 -4.69
N PHE A 124 5.36 -4.51 -5.30
CA PHE A 124 4.65 -4.29 -6.56
C PHE A 124 5.30 -4.99 -7.75
N TYR A 125 6.64 -5.09 -7.77
CA TYR A 125 7.33 -5.91 -8.76
C TYR A 125 7.02 -7.39 -8.60
N ALA A 126 7.00 -7.88 -7.36
CA ALA A 126 6.65 -9.27 -7.07
C ALA A 126 5.18 -9.56 -7.45
N MET A 127 4.26 -8.63 -7.19
CA MET A 127 2.88 -8.70 -7.69
C MET A 127 2.83 -8.75 -9.23
N ALA A 128 3.55 -7.87 -9.91
CA ALA A 128 3.59 -7.85 -11.38
C ALA A 128 4.15 -9.15 -11.97
N PHE A 129 5.21 -9.69 -11.37
CA PHE A 129 5.81 -10.97 -11.76
C PHE A 129 4.83 -12.15 -11.58
N SER A 130 3.97 -12.09 -10.56
CA SER A 130 3.02 -13.16 -10.27
C SER A 130 1.97 -13.41 -11.35
N PHE A 131 1.80 -12.48 -12.31
CA PHE A 131 0.90 -12.67 -13.45
C PHE A 131 1.45 -13.61 -14.54
N GLY A 132 2.71 -14.05 -14.42
CA GLY A 132 3.35 -14.94 -15.38
C GLY A 132 2.62 -16.27 -15.52
N LYS A 133 2.54 -16.79 -16.75
CA LYS A 133 1.87 -18.06 -17.07
C LYS A 133 2.42 -19.21 -16.20
N ASP A 134 3.73 -19.35 -16.12
CA ASP A 134 4.38 -20.45 -15.39
C ASP A 134 4.16 -20.32 -13.88
N VAL A 135 4.14 -19.09 -13.36
CA VAL A 135 3.96 -18.80 -11.93
C VAL A 135 2.54 -19.16 -11.48
N ILE A 136 1.53 -18.78 -12.29
CA ILE A 136 0.13 -19.13 -12.01
C ILE A 136 -0.10 -20.62 -12.18
N ALA A 137 0.53 -21.25 -13.18
CA ALA A 137 0.42 -22.69 -13.38
C ALA A 137 1.03 -23.48 -12.20
N SER A 138 2.13 -23.00 -11.61
CA SER A 138 2.83 -23.71 -10.53
C SER A 138 2.30 -23.43 -9.12
N SER A 139 1.67 -22.28 -8.89
CA SER A 139 1.34 -21.81 -7.54
C SER A 139 0.07 -20.98 -7.46
N GLY A 140 -0.71 -20.93 -8.55
CA GLY A 140 -1.87 -20.05 -8.65
C GLY A 140 -1.49 -18.60 -8.38
N TYR A 141 -2.34 -17.90 -7.62
CA TYR A 141 -2.11 -16.53 -7.21
C TYR A 141 -1.41 -16.38 -5.86
N TYR A 142 -0.75 -17.43 -5.37
CA TYR A 142 -0.05 -17.39 -4.09
C TYR A 142 0.96 -16.24 -4.02
N TRP A 143 1.77 -16.05 -5.07
CA TRP A 143 2.76 -14.97 -5.11
C TRP A 143 2.13 -13.58 -5.11
N LEU A 144 0.98 -13.40 -5.77
CA LEU A 144 0.25 -12.13 -5.73
C LEU A 144 -0.22 -11.83 -4.30
N PHE A 145 -0.85 -12.82 -3.67
CA PHE A 145 -1.33 -12.74 -2.30
C PHE A 145 -0.20 -12.44 -1.31
N MET A 146 0.90 -13.19 -1.37
CA MET A 146 2.04 -13.01 -0.47
C MET A 146 2.73 -11.66 -0.69
N SER A 147 2.88 -11.22 -1.94
CA SER A 147 3.44 -9.89 -2.23
C SER A 147 2.56 -8.79 -1.63
N TYR A 148 1.24 -8.95 -1.69
CA TYR A 148 0.31 -8.01 -1.07
C TYR A 148 0.36 -8.04 0.47
N VAL A 149 0.44 -9.23 1.07
CA VAL A 149 0.68 -9.37 2.53
C VAL A 149 1.99 -8.71 2.93
N THR A 150 3.07 -8.92 2.18
CA THR A 150 4.37 -8.28 2.40
C THR A 150 4.27 -6.77 2.28
N LEU A 151 3.52 -6.23 1.31
CA LEU A 151 3.27 -4.79 1.19
C LEU A 151 2.64 -4.22 2.47
N ILE A 152 1.61 -4.88 3.01
CA ILE A 152 0.96 -4.45 4.24
C ILE A 152 1.91 -4.53 5.44
N VAL A 153 2.61 -5.65 5.61
CA VAL A 153 3.54 -5.86 6.73
C VAL A 153 4.67 -4.84 6.68
N LEU A 154 5.25 -4.62 5.49
CA LEU A 154 6.28 -3.61 5.28
C LEU A 154 5.74 -2.22 5.62
N GLY A 155 4.53 -1.87 5.18
CA GLY A 155 3.88 -0.61 5.54
C GLY A 155 3.71 -0.44 7.05
N LEU A 156 3.30 -1.48 7.76
CA LEU A 156 3.18 -1.48 9.23
C LEU A 156 4.54 -1.29 9.92
N VAL A 157 5.59 -1.99 9.47
CA VAL A 157 6.95 -1.84 9.99
C VAL A 157 7.46 -0.41 9.77
N LEU A 158 7.24 0.15 8.59
CA LEU A 158 7.64 1.52 8.26
C LEU A 158 6.87 2.57 9.07
N LEU A 159 5.58 2.34 9.37
CA LEU A 159 4.81 3.19 10.28
C LEU A 159 5.41 3.19 11.69
N ILE A 160 5.85 2.03 12.19
CA ILE A 160 6.52 1.92 13.49
C ILE A 160 7.88 2.61 13.46
N ILE A 161 8.73 2.34 12.46
CA ILE A 161 10.07 2.95 12.35
C ILE A 161 9.96 4.47 12.23
N SER A 162 9.04 4.97 11.41
CA SER A 162 8.83 6.41 11.22
C SER A 162 8.33 7.12 12.48
N SER A 163 7.81 6.38 13.48
CA SER A 163 7.39 6.94 14.78
C SER A 163 8.58 7.21 15.73
N ILE A 164 9.77 6.70 15.39
CA ILE A 164 10.99 6.94 16.16
C ILE A 164 11.38 8.43 16.00
N PRO A 165 11.63 9.18 17.09
CA PRO A 165 11.83 10.65 17.07
C PRO A 165 13.07 11.19 16.32
N ARG A 166 13.73 10.40 15.47
CA ARG A 166 15.09 10.66 14.96
C ARG A 166 15.22 11.91 14.08
N VAL A 167 14.12 12.52 13.61
CA VAL A 167 14.17 13.77 12.84
C VAL A 167 12.98 14.65 13.21
N ARG A 168 13.02 15.29 14.39
CA ARG A 168 12.06 16.36 14.72
C ARG A 168 12.43 17.62 13.96
N HIS A 169 11.87 17.77 12.77
CA HIS A 169 11.69 19.10 12.18
C HIS A 169 10.67 19.87 13.03
N THR A 170 10.74 21.20 13.02
CA THR A 170 9.76 22.12 13.64
C THR A 170 8.45 22.07 12.85
N ILE A 171 7.74 20.93 12.93
CA ILE A 171 6.44 20.73 12.28
C ILE A 171 5.38 21.48 13.11
N PRO A 172 4.51 22.30 12.49
CA PRO A 172 3.38 22.93 13.17
C PRO A 172 2.53 21.89 13.94
N GLN A 173 2.07 22.23 15.13
CA GLN A 173 1.33 21.30 16.01
C GLN A 173 0.08 20.70 15.34
N GLU A 174 -0.61 21.48 14.50
CA GLU A 174 -1.78 21.00 13.75
C GLU A 174 -1.42 19.94 12.71
N GLU A 175 -0.27 20.09 12.05
CA GLU A 175 0.22 19.12 11.07
C GLU A 175 0.72 17.85 11.76
N LEU A 176 1.39 17.99 12.90
CA LEU A 176 1.80 16.86 13.73
C LEU A 176 0.58 16.04 14.18
N LYS A 177 -0.51 16.70 14.59
CA LYS A 177 -1.76 16.04 14.96
C LYS A 177 -2.41 15.33 13.77
N ARG A 178 -2.41 15.96 12.60
CA ARG A 178 -2.96 15.41 11.35
C ARG A 178 -2.18 14.17 10.90
N GLU A 179 -0.85 14.26 10.96
CA GLU A 179 0.07 13.18 10.65
C GLU A 179 -0.11 12.00 11.61
N LEU A 180 -0.11 12.25 12.92
CA LEU A 180 -0.33 11.23 13.94
C LEU A 180 -1.67 10.52 13.75
N THR A 181 -2.74 11.28 13.50
CA THR A 181 -4.09 10.73 13.23
C THR A 181 -4.08 9.80 12.02
N THR A 182 -3.40 10.22 10.94
CA THR A 182 -3.29 9.43 9.70
C THR A 182 -2.46 8.17 9.91
N ARG A 183 -1.36 8.25 10.65
CA ARG A 183 -0.52 7.09 10.99
C ARG A 183 -1.27 6.07 11.84
N ILE A 184 -2.01 6.52 12.87
CA ILE A 184 -2.83 5.63 13.70
C ILE A 184 -3.93 4.98 12.86
N TYR A 185 -4.58 5.75 11.98
CA TYR A 185 -5.57 5.21 11.06
C TYR A 185 -4.99 4.11 10.16
N TRP A 186 -3.88 4.39 9.48
CA TRP A 186 -3.21 3.40 8.64
C TRP A 186 -2.78 2.17 9.43
N PHE A 187 -2.25 2.33 10.65
CA PHE A 187 -1.90 1.21 11.50
C PHE A 187 -3.11 0.33 11.83
N VAL A 188 -4.22 0.92 12.29
CA VAL A 188 -5.45 0.17 12.62
C VAL A 188 -6.04 -0.51 11.39
N MET A 189 -6.15 0.23 10.28
CA MET A 189 -6.77 -0.24 9.05
C MET A 189 -5.95 -1.36 8.41
N ASN A 190 -4.63 -1.18 8.25
CA ASN A 190 -3.76 -2.21 7.69
C ASN A 190 -3.73 -3.48 8.57
N SER A 191 -3.68 -3.35 9.90
CA SER A 191 -3.75 -4.52 10.80
C SER A 191 -5.09 -5.25 10.72
N PHE A 192 -6.21 -4.53 10.62
CA PHE A 192 -7.54 -5.11 10.45
C PHE A 192 -7.67 -5.89 9.13
N PHE A 193 -7.24 -5.29 8.02
CA PHE A 193 -7.30 -5.94 6.72
C PHE A 193 -6.33 -7.13 6.61
N LEU A 194 -5.15 -7.05 7.23
CA LEU A 194 -4.24 -8.18 7.34
C LEU A 194 -4.89 -9.36 8.09
N MET A 195 -5.60 -9.08 9.19
CA MET A 195 -6.36 -10.09 9.92
C MET A 195 -7.46 -10.71 9.06
N LEU A 196 -8.25 -9.91 8.33
CA LEU A 196 -9.29 -10.43 7.44
C LEU A 196 -8.72 -11.34 6.36
N LEU A 197 -7.59 -10.95 5.76
CA LEU A 197 -6.88 -11.76 4.77
C LEU A 197 -6.38 -13.08 5.36
N ALA A 198 -5.79 -13.05 6.55
CA ALA A 198 -5.32 -14.26 7.23
C ALA A 198 -6.47 -15.21 7.59
N ILE A 199 -7.60 -14.68 8.11
CA ILE A 199 -8.79 -15.47 8.44
C ILE A 199 -9.41 -16.10 7.20
N THR A 200 -9.58 -15.33 6.13
CA THR A 200 -10.19 -15.83 4.89
C THR A 200 -9.31 -16.89 4.22
N PHE A 201 -7.99 -16.71 4.23
CA PHE A 201 -7.06 -17.72 3.76
C PHE A 201 -7.17 -19.00 4.61
N PHE A 202 -7.06 -18.86 5.94
CA PHE A 202 -7.16 -19.98 6.88
C PHE A 202 -8.45 -20.78 6.71
N ALA A 203 -9.59 -20.08 6.66
CA ALA A 203 -10.91 -20.69 6.48
C ALA A 203 -11.06 -21.40 5.12
N SER A 204 -10.34 -20.95 4.09
CA SER A 204 -10.38 -21.55 2.75
C SER A 204 -9.37 -22.70 2.59
N SER A 205 -8.35 -22.76 3.44
CA SER A 205 -7.38 -23.86 3.47
C SER A 205 -7.84 -25.09 4.29
N SER A 206 -8.67 -24.88 5.32
CA SER A 206 -9.19 -25.96 6.19
C SER A 206 -10.53 -26.46 5.64
N PRO A 207 -10.84 -27.79 5.57
CA PRO A 207 -10.24 -28.93 6.27
C PRO A 207 -9.39 -29.92 5.43
N ASN A 208 -9.13 -29.66 4.14
CA ASN A 208 -8.50 -30.64 3.23
C ASN A 208 -7.16 -30.19 2.63
N ASP A 209 -6.52 -29.16 3.19
CA ASP A 209 -5.33 -28.54 2.58
C ASP A 209 -5.59 -28.17 1.10
N SER A 210 -6.79 -27.68 0.79
CA SER A 210 -7.11 -27.24 -0.57
C SER A 210 -6.40 -25.92 -0.85
N CYS A 211 -5.74 -25.82 -2.00
CA CYS A 211 -5.08 -24.58 -2.39
C CYS A 211 -6.11 -23.43 -2.52
N PRO A 212 -6.13 -22.45 -1.59
CA PRO A 212 -7.12 -21.38 -1.65
C PRO A 212 -6.82 -20.40 -2.78
N VAL A 213 -5.64 -20.45 -3.38
CA VAL A 213 -5.18 -19.53 -4.44
C VAL A 213 -5.05 -20.21 -5.80
N GLY A 214 -5.44 -21.48 -5.89
CA GLY A 214 -5.32 -22.31 -7.08
C GLY A 214 -6.46 -22.06 -8.07
N LEU A 215 -6.23 -22.43 -9.32
CA LEU A 215 -7.24 -22.42 -10.39
C LEU A 215 -7.62 -23.84 -10.85
N GLN A 216 -6.96 -24.88 -10.33
CA GLN A 216 -7.06 -26.27 -10.83
C GLN A 216 -8.43 -26.95 -10.59
N GLY A 217 -9.40 -26.28 -9.97
CA GLY A 217 -10.79 -26.73 -9.82
C GLY A 217 -11.83 -25.65 -10.15
N GLY A 218 -11.43 -24.58 -10.84
CA GLY A 218 -12.19 -23.35 -10.97
C GLY A 218 -11.76 -22.28 -9.96
N PRO A 219 -12.29 -21.05 -10.07
CA PRO A 219 -11.89 -19.96 -9.18
C PRO A 219 -12.33 -20.24 -7.74
N SER A 220 -11.39 -20.18 -6.80
CA SER A 220 -11.72 -20.31 -5.38
C SER A 220 -12.51 -19.09 -4.88
N LEU A 221 -13.41 -19.32 -3.93
CA LEU A 221 -14.11 -18.23 -3.23
C LEU A 221 -13.12 -17.28 -2.54
N PHE A 222 -11.96 -17.79 -2.12
CA PHE A 222 -10.91 -17.00 -1.53
C PHE A 222 -10.39 -15.91 -2.46
N LEU A 223 -10.18 -16.18 -3.75
CA LEU A 223 -9.63 -15.17 -4.67
C LEU A 223 -10.58 -13.99 -4.86
N TYR A 224 -11.90 -14.25 -4.93
CA TYR A 224 -12.91 -13.19 -4.93
C TYR A 224 -12.96 -12.43 -3.60
N ALA A 225 -12.86 -13.15 -2.47
CA ALA A 225 -12.83 -12.51 -1.16
C ALA A 225 -11.56 -11.64 -1.01
N PHE A 226 -10.41 -12.14 -1.44
CA PHE A 226 -9.14 -11.42 -1.47
C PHE A 226 -9.28 -10.13 -2.28
N GLY A 227 -9.74 -10.22 -3.54
CA GLY A 227 -9.86 -9.03 -4.39
C GLY A 227 -10.84 -8.00 -3.82
N ALA A 228 -12.01 -8.43 -3.36
CA ALA A 228 -12.96 -7.55 -2.68
C ALA A 228 -12.37 -6.89 -1.42
N ILE A 229 -11.70 -7.66 -0.55
CA ILE A 229 -11.09 -7.14 0.68
C ILE A 229 -10.04 -6.08 0.35
N VAL A 230 -9.18 -6.33 -0.64
CA VAL A 230 -8.14 -5.38 -1.08
C VAL A 230 -8.75 -4.12 -1.68
N LEU A 231 -9.72 -4.24 -2.58
CA LEU A 231 -10.36 -3.07 -3.20
C LEU A 231 -11.13 -2.23 -2.18
N VAL A 232 -11.78 -2.86 -1.20
CA VAL A 232 -12.43 -2.14 -0.09
C VAL A 232 -11.40 -1.44 0.78
N ARG A 233 -10.27 -2.09 1.09
CA ARG A 233 -9.14 -1.49 1.82
C ARG A 233 -8.65 -0.23 1.10
N ASP A 234 -8.42 -0.34 -0.20
CA ASP A 234 -7.89 0.73 -1.04
C ASP A 234 -8.87 1.89 -1.20
N TRP A 235 -10.16 1.59 -1.38
CA TRP A 235 -11.22 2.59 -1.35
C TRP A 235 -11.31 3.31 0.00
N MET A 236 -11.20 2.57 1.12
CA MET A 236 -11.19 3.16 2.45
C MET A 236 -9.96 4.04 2.65
N ASP A 237 -8.77 3.57 2.29
CA ASP A 237 -7.52 4.34 2.39
C ASP A 237 -7.67 5.67 1.64
N TYR A 238 -8.04 5.63 0.36
CA TYR A 238 -8.22 6.82 -0.45
C TYR A 238 -9.31 7.75 0.11
N SER A 239 -10.53 7.23 0.32
CA SER A 239 -11.68 8.06 0.71
C SER A 239 -11.55 8.70 2.10
N ARG A 240 -10.84 8.06 3.04
CA ARG A 240 -10.71 8.53 4.42
C ARG A 240 -9.48 9.40 4.63
N THR A 241 -8.38 9.12 3.93
CA THR A 241 -7.16 9.94 4.04
C THR A 241 -7.18 11.16 3.14
N TRP A 242 -8.02 11.19 2.09
CA TRP A 242 -8.11 12.32 1.17
C TRP A 242 -8.15 13.70 1.86
N PRO A 243 -9.04 13.97 2.86
CA PRO A 243 -9.10 15.28 3.50
C PRO A 243 -7.88 15.61 4.37
N TYR A 244 -7.09 14.60 4.74
CA TYR A 244 -5.91 14.71 5.58
C TYR A 244 -4.63 14.90 4.75
N ILE A 245 -4.61 14.39 3.52
CA ILE A 245 -3.48 14.51 2.61
C ILE A 245 -3.64 15.79 1.75
N TYR A 246 -4.87 16.11 1.34
CA TYR A 246 -5.13 17.23 0.45
C TYR A 246 -5.48 18.53 1.17
N PRO A 247 -5.00 19.69 0.68
CA PRO A 247 -5.46 20.98 1.17
C PRO A 247 -6.94 21.12 0.85
N THR A 248 -7.77 21.00 1.89
CA THR A 248 -9.21 21.20 1.78
C THR A 248 -9.56 22.45 2.58
N PRO A 249 -10.39 23.37 2.08
CA PRO A 249 -10.77 24.56 2.84
C PRO A 249 -11.33 24.18 4.23
N ALA A 250 -10.97 24.92 5.28
CA ALA A 250 -11.30 24.58 6.67
C ALA A 250 -12.81 24.32 6.89
N ASN A 251 -13.66 25.08 6.19
CA ASN A 251 -15.13 24.93 6.23
C ASN A 251 -15.66 23.62 5.58
N GLN A 252 -14.83 22.92 4.80
CA GLN A 252 -15.14 21.63 4.21
C GLN A 252 -14.50 20.46 4.98
N ILE A 253 -13.39 20.67 5.69
CA ILE A 253 -12.72 19.63 6.48
C ILE A 253 -13.69 19.00 7.47
N ASP A 254 -14.44 19.81 8.24
CA ASP A 254 -15.37 19.28 9.25
C ASP A 254 -16.55 18.49 8.66
N LYS A 255 -16.94 18.79 7.41
CA LYS A 255 -17.95 18.02 6.67
C LYS A 255 -17.38 16.72 6.09
N LEU A 256 -16.07 16.65 5.89
CA LEU A 256 -15.35 15.52 5.32
C LEU A 256 -14.71 14.61 6.39
N LYS A 257 -14.63 15.06 7.65
CA LYS A 257 -14.22 14.26 8.81
C LYS A 257 -15.26 13.16 9.09
N LYS A 258 -15.16 12.08 8.33
CA LYS A 258 -16.00 10.89 8.49
C LYS A 258 -15.34 9.88 9.43
N TRP A 259 -16.15 8.99 9.98
CA TRP A 259 -15.67 7.79 10.68
C TRP A 259 -14.67 7.03 9.80
N PRO A 260 -13.56 6.48 10.33
CA PRO A 260 -13.16 6.46 11.74
C PRO A 260 -12.27 7.65 12.17
N MET A 261 -11.82 8.52 11.25
CA MET A 261 -10.81 9.55 11.51
C MET A 261 -11.19 10.52 12.63
N ASN A 262 -12.44 10.97 12.69
CA ASN A 262 -12.94 11.87 13.75
C ASN A 262 -12.84 11.25 15.16
N ASN A 263 -13.04 9.93 15.27
CA ASN A 263 -12.95 9.23 16.55
C ASN A 263 -11.50 8.96 16.99
N ILE A 264 -10.58 8.88 16.02
CA ILE A 264 -9.14 8.81 16.30
C ILE A 264 -8.68 10.17 16.82
N GLU A 265 -9.06 11.27 16.14
CA GLU A 265 -8.67 12.63 16.52
C GLU A 265 -9.18 13.06 17.90
N ARG A 266 -10.42 12.66 18.26
CA ARG A 266 -11.04 12.96 19.56
C ARG A 266 -10.72 11.94 20.65
N GLY A 267 -10.23 10.75 20.26
CA GLY A 267 -10.03 9.62 21.15
C GLY A 267 -8.65 9.59 21.78
N ASN A 268 -8.45 8.65 22.70
CA ASN A 268 -7.13 8.34 23.22
C ASN A 268 -6.34 7.55 22.16
N ALA A 269 -5.23 8.11 21.67
CA ALA A 269 -4.33 7.46 20.70
C ALA A 269 -3.92 6.05 21.15
N PHE A 270 -3.64 5.85 22.44
CA PHE A 270 -3.27 4.56 23.01
C PHE A 270 -4.37 3.50 22.80
N LYS A 271 -5.65 3.88 22.92
CA LYS A 271 -6.77 2.96 22.72
C LYS A 271 -6.79 2.42 21.28
N TRP A 272 -6.59 3.30 20.29
CA TRP A 272 -6.60 2.94 18.88
C TRP A 272 -5.36 2.12 18.50
N ILE A 273 -4.18 2.48 19.03
CA ILE A 273 -2.97 1.69 18.83
C ILE A 273 -3.13 0.28 19.42
N SER A 274 -3.66 0.16 20.66
CA SER A 274 -3.94 -1.14 21.27
C SER A 274 -4.95 -1.96 20.46
N PHE A 275 -5.98 -1.32 19.91
CA PHE A 275 -6.94 -1.97 19.03
C PHE A 275 -6.30 -2.50 17.74
N GLY A 276 -5.45 -1.70 17.08
CA GLY A 276 -4.67 -2.15 15.93
C GLY A 276 -3.69 -3.27 16.26
N ALA A 277 -3.07 -3.23 17.44
CA ALA A 277 -2.15 -4.27 17.89
C ALA A 277 -2.85 -5.61 18.14
N LEU A 278 -4.08 -5.60 18.66
CA LEU A 278 -4.90 -6.80 18.81
C LEU A 278 -5.16 -7.48 17.45
N PHE A 279 -5.50 -6.70 16.41
CA PHE A 279 -5.66 -7.24 15.06
C PHE A 279 -4.34 -7.79 14.50
N LEU A 280 -3.22 -7.12 14.77
CA LEU A 280 -1.91 -7.60 14.34
C LEU A 280 -1.55 -8.93 14.99
N ILE A 281 -1.76 -9.07 16.30
CA ILE A 281 -1.55 -10.33 17.03
C ILE A 281 -2.45 -11.43 16.48
N ALA A 282 -3.75 -11.14 16.29
CA ALA A 282 -4.69 -12.10 15.71
C ALA A 282 -4.26 -12.53 14.30
N SER A 283 -3.81 -11.59 13.46
CA SER A 283 -3.32 -11.90 12.11
C SER A 283 -2.09 -12.81 12.15
N ALA A 284 -1.14 -12.58 13.06
CA ALA A 284 0.03 -13.43 13.23
C ALA A 284 -0.37 -14.86 13.64
N THR A 285 -1.35 -15.00 14.54
CA THR A 285 -1.91 -16.30 14.92
C THR A 285 -2.47 -17.04 13.71
N PHE A 286 -3.32 -16.40 12.90
CA PHE A 286 -3.89 -17.04 11.70
C PHE A 286 -2.85 -17.33 10.61
N ILE A 287 -1.83 -16.47 10.44
CA ILE A 287 -0.69 -16.73 9.54
C ILE A 287 0.08 -17.97 9.97
N ILE A 288 0.30 -18.15 11.27
CA ILE A 288 1.00 -19.32 11.81
C ILE A 288 0.14 -20.58 11.68
N LEU A 289 -1.12 -20.52 12.14
CA LEU A 289 -2.05 -21.66 12.11
C LEU A 289 -2.35 -22.11 10.67
N GLY A 290 -2.52 -21.16 9.75
CA GLY A 290 -2.72 -21.43 8.32
C GLY A 290 -1.43 -21.68 7.55
N ARG A 291 -0.27 -21.73 8.21
CA ARG A 291 1.05 -21.94 7.59
C ARG A 291 1.28 -21.04 6.36
N ILE A 292 0.76 -19.81 6.38
CA ILE A 292 0.82 -18.90 5.23
C ILE A 292 2.28 -18.61 4.84
N TYR A 293 3.18 -18.65 5.82
CA TYR A 293 4.63 -18.46 5.63
C TYR A 293 5.35 -19.65 4.97
N ASP A 294 4.74 -20.84 4.93
CA ASP A 294 5.36 -22.06 4.41
C ASP A 294 5.16 -22.15 2.88
N TYR A 295 6.00 -21.40 2.16
CA TYR A 295 5.99 -21.38 0.70
C TYR A 295 6.09 -22.79 0.10
N HIS A 296 6.97 -23.62 0.64
CA HIS A 296 7.21 -24.97 0.12
C HIS A 296 5.96 -25.84 0.24
N HIS A 297 5.27 -25.79 1.38
CA HIS A 297 3.98 -26.45 1.58
C HIS A 297 2.94 -25.99 0.55
N TRP A 298 2.76 -24.69 0.36
CA TRP A 298 1.75 -24.17 -0.59
C TRP A 298 2.10 -24.44 -2.05
N THR A 299 3.38 -24.47 -2.43
CA THR A 299 3.76 -24.86 -3.80
C THR A 299 3.49 -26.31 -4.12
N ILE A 300 3.54 -27.21 -3.12
CA ILE A 300 3.21 -28.62 -3.33
C ILE A 300 1.69 -28.80 -3.46
N ILE A 301 0.91 -27.96 -2.79
CA ILE A 301 -0.55 -28.06 -2.71
C ILE A 301 -1.29 -27.47 -3.94
N CYS A 302 -0.70 -26.52 -4.68
CA CYS A 302 -1.44 -25.57 -5.56
C CYS A 302 -1.60 -25.85 -7.07
#